data_AF-A0A7V9PQH9-F1
#
_entry.id   AF-A0A7V9PQH9-F1
#
_cell.length_a   1.000
_cell.length_b   1.000
_cell.length_c   1.000
_cell.angle_alpha   90.00
_cell.angle_beta   90.00
_cell.angle_gamma   90.00
#
_symmetry.space_group_name_H-M   'P 1'
#
loop_
_entity.id
_entity.type
_entity.pdbx_description
1 polymer ?
#
loop_
_entity_poly.entity_id
_entity_poly.type
_entity_poly.pdbx_seq_one_letter_code
_entity_poly.pdbx_strand_id
1 'polypeptide(L)'
;MQAVDRGRVEAAFLFACEHHADQHRKTGEDFIVHPVGVAKICAGLRLDTETLCAALLHDTVEDTTASLEEVRFGFGEQVATLVDGVTKLTGITFQSRDEAQAENYRKMMVAMASDVRVILIKLADRLHNMRTLDAMPKQKQIDKAKETLEIYAPIAHRLGIHAIKWELEDLAFATLHPRKFQEIKGLVAQQREEREEYVERAGVDLLRDLAGVGIEATISGRAKHLYSIYSKMTKKGREFNEIYDLTAMRVIVDSVKDTYGAVGVIHSLWKPLPGRFKDYIAMPKFNLYQSLHTTVIGPEGLPLEIQIRTREMHEMAEFGVAAHFAYKGPGAAAGRPDSEDAKLGWLRSVLDWQHELGDPQEFMESLKVDLFEDEVFVFTPKGEVKSLASGATPLDFAYEVHTEIGHRCVGAKVNGKMVPLHYELRSGDIVEILTAKRERGPSRDWLALVKTTRARNKIKQWFKAESREDTEHTGRELLQEHLKKQGLPAQRIVSSPLLADVIREMGFRKADDFYIALGGAKISPKIVVNKVMQRLKEGEAAESEATAAEDLISTRRQRRQPTGSTGT
;
A
#
# COMPACT_ATOMS: atom_id res chain seq x y z
N MET A 1 -7.46 -0.12 31.02
CA MET A 1 -6.79 -1.40 30.68
C MET A 1 -7.86 -2.46 30.61
N GLN A 2 -8.14 -3.00 29.42
CA GLN A 2 -8.93 -4.21 29.30
C GLN A 2 -8.17 -5.32 30.02
N ALA A 3 -8.81 -6.01 30.96
CA ALA A 3 -8.15 -7.10 31.65
C ALA A 3 -7.99 -8.24 30.64
N VAL A 4 -6.75 -8.56 30.27
CA VAL A 4 -6.44 -9.76 29.49
C VAL A 4 -7.01 -10.96 30.25
N ASP A 5 -7.81 -11.77 29.57
CA ASP A 5 -8.37 -12.98 30.16
C ASP A 5 -7.27 -14.04 30.26
N ARG A 6 -6.67 -14.12 31.45
CA ARG A 6 -5.57 -15.04 31.73
C ARG A 6 -5.96 -16.49 31.54
N GLY A 7 -7.21 -16.86 31.84
CA GLY A 7 -7.68 -18.24 31.70
C GLY A 7 -7.71 -18.69 30.24
N ARG A 8 -8.15 -17.79 29.34
CA ARG A 8 -8.12 -18.07 27.89
C ARG A 8 -6.71 -18.17 27.34
N VAL A 9 -5.80 -17.30 27.78
CA VAL A 9 -4.38 -17.35 27.36
C VAL A 9 -3.69 -18.61 27.89
N GLU A 10 -3.97 -19.00 29.13
CA GLU A 10 -3.45 -20.23 29.73
C GLU A 10 -3.96 -21.48 28.99
N ALA A 11 -5.25 -21.53 28.66
CA ALA A 11 -5.81 -22.61 27.84
C ALA A 11 -5.14 -22.70 26.45
N ALA A 12 -4.89 -21.56 25.80
CA ALA A 12 -4.19 -21.53 24.51
C ALA A 12 -2.74 -22.00 24.63
N PHE A 13 -2.06 -21.63 25.72
CA PHE A 13 -0.71 -22.09 26.01
C PHE A 13 -0.67 -23.61 26.23
N LEU A 14 -1.58 -24.17 27.03
CA LEU A 14 -1.66 -25.61 27.25
C LEU A 14 -1.95 -26.37 25.95
N PHE A 15 -2.89 -25.88 25.15
CA PHE A 15 -3.19 -26.47 23.84
C PHE A 15 -1.97 -26.48 22.92
N ALA A 16 -1.21 -25.37 22.85
CA ALA A 16 0.02 -25.30 22.06
C ALA A 16 1.11 -26.24 22.61
N CYS A 17 1.26 -26.34 23.94
CA CYS A 17 2.19 -27.28 24.58
C CYS A 17 1.88 -28.73 24.21
N GLU A 18 0.60 -29.12 24.28
CA GLU A 18 0.17 -30.49 23.96
C GLU A 18 0.48 -30.86 22.50
N HIS A 19 0.21 -29.96 21.56
CA HIS A 19 0.39 -30.22 20.13
C HIS A 19 1.85 -30.16 19.67
N HIS A 20 2.68 -29.37 20.36
CA HIS A 20 4.11 -29.26 20.07
C HIS A 20 5.01 -30.10 21.00
N ALA A 21 4.43 -30.97 21.84
CA ALA A 21 5.16 -31.71 22.87
C ALA A 21 6.35 -32.53 22.33
N ASP A 22 6.20 -33.13 21.15
CA ASP A 22 7.25 -33.95 20.52
C ASP A 22 8.15 -33.15 19.55
N GLN A 23 7.92 -31.84 19.42
CA GLN A 23 8.61 -30.98 18.44
C GLN A 23 9.74 -30.19 19.06
N HIS A 24 10.87 -30.18 18.35
CA HIS A 24 12.07 -29.43 18.75
C HIS A 24 12.48 -28.47 17.64
N ARG A 25 12.94 -27.26 18.01
CA ARG A 25 13.50 -26.31 17.06
C ARG A 25 14.87 -26.77 16.58
N LYS A 26 15.35 -26.17 15.49
CA LYS A 26 16.72 -26.37 14.98
C LYS A 26 17.81 -25.91 15.95
N THR A 27 17.47 -25.06 16.91
CA THR A 27 18.34 -24.66 18.03
C THR A 27 18.52 -25.77 19.06
N GLY A 28 17.67 -26.79 19.07
CA GLY A 28 17.59 -27.83 20.10
C GLY A 28 16.64 -27.51 21.26
N GLU A 29 16.02 -26.33 21.28
CA GLU A 29 15.00 -25.95 22.27
C GLU A 29 13.63 -26.53 21.93
N ASP A 30 12.78 -26.68 22.95
CA ASP A 30 11.38 -27.06 22.78
C ASP A 30 10.65 -26.09 21.84
N PHE A 31 9.83 -26.62 20.93
CA PHE A 31 9.19 -25.78 19.91
C PHE A 31 8.31 -24.68 20.51
N ILE A 32 7.68 -24.94 21.66
CA ILE A 32 6.81 -24.01 22.39
C ILE A 32 7.49 -22.67 22.76
N VAL A 33 8.82 -22.64 22.87
CA VAL A 33 9.59 -21.41 23.14
C VAL A 33 9.30 -20.34 22.09
N HIS A 34 9.09 -20.74 20.83
CA HIS A 34 8.79 -19.80 19.75
C HIS A 34 7.40 -19.17 19.89
N PRO A 35 6.28 -19.91 19.92
CA PRO A 35 4.96 -19.32 20.15
C PRO A 35 4.88 -18.46 21.41
N VAL A 36 5.53 -18.87 22.50
CA VAL A 36 5.61 -18.07 23.74
C VAL A 36 6.39 -16.77 23.51
N GLY A 37 7.50 -16.82 22.77
CA GLY A 37 8.28 -15.65 22.38
C GLY A 37 7.47 -14.66 21.54
N VAL A 38 6.67 -15.15 20.59
CA VAL A 38 5.75 -14.34 19.77
C VAL A 38 4.67 -13.71 20.64
N ALA A 39 4.02 -14.50 21.50
CA ALA A 39 3.00 -14.01 22.43
C ALA A 39 3.55 -12.95 23.39
N LYS A 40 4.80 -13.08 23.87
CA LYS A 40 5.48 -12.05 24.68
C LYS A 40 5.68 -10.75 23.93
N ILE A 41 6.05 -10.80 22.64
CA ILE A 41 6.17 -9.60 21.80
C ILE A 41 4.79 -8.95 21.63
N CYS A 42 3.75 -9.71 21.31
CA CYS A 42 2.37 -9.22 21.22
C CYS A 42 1.87 -8.61 22.53
N ALA A 43 2.22 -9.22 23.68
CA ALA A 43 1.92 -8.67 25.00
C ALA A 43 2.66 -7.35 25.27
N GLY A 44 3.91 -7.24 24.82
CA GLY A 44 4.68 -5.99 24.87
C GLY A 44 4.05 -4.86 24.05
N LEU A 45 3.34 -5.19 22.97
CA LEU A 45 2.53 -4.26 22.18
C LEU A 45 1.14 -3.97 22.79
N ARG A 46 0.81 -4.60 23.93
CA ARG A 46 -0.48 -4.47 24.64
C ARG A 46 -1.70 -4.89 23.79
N LEU A 47 -1.57 -5.96 23.01
CA LEU A 47 -2.68 -6.50 22.20
C LEU A 47 -3.73 -7.22 23.05
N ASP A 48 -4.92 -7.39 22.47
CA ASP A 48 -6.09 -8.04 23.07
C ASP A 48 -5.89 -9.55 23.30
N THR A 49 -6.72 -10.13 24.17
CA THR A 49 -6.68 -11.55 24.55
C THR A 49 -6.69 -12.46 23.32
N GLU A 50 -7.54 -12.17 22.35
CA GLU A 50 -7.70 -12.94 21.12
C GLU A 50 -6.41 -12.98 20.30
N THR A 51 -5.70 -11.86 20.20
CA THR A 51 -4.40 -11.80 19.52
C THR A 51 -3.32 -12.58 20.27
N LEU A 52 -3.33 -12.54 21.61
CA LEU A 52 -2.40 -13.33 22.42
C LEU A 52 -2.64 -14.84 22.26
N CYS A 53 -3.91 -15.26 22.26
CA CYS A 53 -4.26 -16.65 21.99
C CYS A 53 -3.85 -17.05 20.57
N ALA A 54 -4.15 -16.24 19.56
CA ALA A 54 -3.76 -16.51 18.18
C ALA A 54 -2.23 -16.56 18.01
N ALA A 55 -1.47 -15.72 18.71
CA ALA A 55 -0.01 -15.76 18.71
C ALA A 55 0.57 -17.06 19.31
N LEU A 56 -0.08 -17.63 20.33
CA LEU A 56 0.31 -18.92 20.89
C LEU A 56 -0.04 -20.09 19.95
N LEU A 57 -1.09 -19.94 19.15
CA LEU A 57 -1.63 -20.98 18.28
C LEU A 57 -1.21 -20.83 16.80
N HIS A 58 -0.38 -19.84 16.46
CA HIS A 58 -0.15 -19.49 15.06
C HIS A 58 0.51 -20.62 14.24
N ASP A 59 1.42 -21.37 14.86
CA ASP A 59 2.11 -22.51 14.23
C ASP A 59 1.44 -23.87 14.56
N THR A 60 0.42 -23.92 15.42
CA THR A 60 -0.19 -25.21 15.81
C THR A 60 -0.90 -25.86 14.64
N VAL A 61 -1.58 -25.08 13.79
CA VAL A 61 -2.35 -25.61 12.66
C VAL A 61 -1.44 -26.04 11.49
N GLU A 62 -0.28 -25.41 11.34
CA GLU A 62 0.64 -25.75 10.23
C GLU A 62 1.56 -26.91 10.57
N ASP A 63 2.16 -26.87 11.76
CA ASP A 63 3.25 -27.75 12.09
C ASP A 63 2.78 -29.00 12.84
N THR A 64 1.50 -29.06 13.27
CA THR A 64 0.97 -30.17 14.07
C THR A 64 -0.28 -30.79 13.43
N THR A 65 -0.88 -31.78 14.10
CA THR A 65 -2.14 -32.41 13.66
C THR A 65 -3.39 -31.58 13.98
N ALA A 66 -3.24 -30.43 14.64
CA ALA A 66 -4.36 -29.57 15.01
C ALA A 66 -5.08 -29.02 13.77
N SER A 67 -6.40 -28.99 13.81
CA SER A 67 -7.26 -28.42 12.78
C SER A 67 -7.78 -27.03 13.15
N LEU A 68 -8.12 -26.22 12.14
CA LEU A 68 -8.79 -24.93 12.37
C LEU A 68 -10.14 -25.09 13.06
N GLU A 69 -10.82 -26.23 12.88
CA GLU A 69 -12.10 -26.51 13.54
C GLU A 69 -11.94 -26.71 15.05
N GLU A 70 -10.86 -27.40 15.48
CA GLU A 70 -10.52 -27.54 16.90
C GLU A 70 -10.20 -26.19 17.53
N VAL A 71 -9.43 -25.34 16.84
CA VAL A 71 -9.15 -23.96 17.30
C VAL A 71 -10.44 -23.15 17.41
N ARG A 72 -11.34 -23.25 16.42
CA ARG A 72 -12.64 -22.57 16.43
C ARG A 72 -13.51 -23.02 17.59
N PHE A 73 -13.58 -24.33 17.85
CA PHE A 73 -14.37 -24.88 18.96
C PHE A 73 -13.80 -24.51 20.33
N GLY A 74 -12.48 -24.55 20.49
CA GLY A 74 -11.81 -24.27 21.77
C GLY A 74 -11.70 -22.77 22.11
N PHE A 75 -11.49 -21.92 21.11
CA PHE A 75 -11.10 -20.51 21.32
C PHE A 75 -12.01 -19.48 20.62
N GLY A 76 -12.92 -19.93 19.76
CA GLY A 76 -13.91 -19.11 19.06
C GLY A 76 -13.51 -18.72 17.64
N GLU A 77 -14.49 -18.21 16.87
CA GLU A 77 -14.33 -17.86 15.45
C GLU A 77 -13.23 -16.82 15.20
N GLN A 78 -13.13 -15.84 16.10
CA GLN A 78 -12.19 -14.74 15.94
C GLN A 78 -10.74 -15.20 16.02
N VAL A 79 -10.42 -16.08 16.98
CA VAL A 79 -9.07 -16.66 17.12
C VAL A 79 -8.76 -17.56 15.93
N ALA A 80 -9.71 -18.39 15.50
CA ALA A 80 -9.54 -19.25 14.34
C ALA A 80 -9.29 -18.44 13.05
N THR A 81 -10.00 -17.33 12.86
CA THR A 81 -9.79 -16.43 11.71
C THR A 81 -8.40 -15.80 11.74
N LEU A 82 -7.91 -15.39 12.92
CA LEU A 82 -6.56 -14.84 13.07
C LEU A 82 -5.48 -15.88 12.78
N VAL A 83 -5.64 -17.10 13.33
CA VAL A 83 -4.71 -18.22 13.08
C VAL A 83 -4.69 -18.57 11.59
N ASP A 84 -5.85 -18.80 10.97
CA ASP A 84 -5.98 -19.05 9.53
C ASP A 84 -5.36 -17.93 8.67
N GLY A 85 -5.56 -16.68 9.08
CA GLY A 85 -4.96 -15.52 8.44
C GLY A 85 -3.44 -15.53 8.49
N VAL A 86 -2.84 -16.01 9.58
CA VAL A 86 -1.38 -16.12 9.75
C VAL A 86 -0.81 -17.34 9.03
N THR A 87 -1.52 -18.47 9.03
CA THR A 87 -1.04 -19.72 8.40
C THR A 87 -1.10 -19.67 6.86
N LYS A 88 -2.10 -19.01 6.29
CA LYS A 88 -2.14 -18.75 4.84
C LYS A 88 -0.93 -17.97 4.31
N LEU A 89 -0.09 -17.41 5.20
CA LEU A 89 1.11 -16.65 4.87
C LEU A 89 2.38 -17.52 4.80
N THR A 90 2.35 -18.71 5.40
CA THR A 90 3.53 -19.55 5.63
C THR A 90 3.51 -20.81 4.78
N GLY A 91 2.33 -21.37 4.52
CA GLY A 91 2.18 -22.54 3.65
C GLY A 91 2.10 -22.18 2.17
N ILE A 92 3.23 -22.31 1.44
CA ILE A 92 3.26 -22.73 0.02
C ILE A 92 4.71 -22.89 -0.50
N THR A 93 5.07 -24.10 -0.93
CA THR A 93 6.32 -24.43 -1.64
C THR A 93 6.06 -24.54 -3.14
N PHE A 94 6.67 -23.70 -3.99
CA PHE A 94 6.55 -23.81 -5.46
C PHE A 94 7.85 -23.57 -6.24
N GLN A 95 7.80 -23.95 -7.53
CA GLN A 95 8.91 -24.28 -8.41
C GLN A 95 9.56 -23.09 -9.14
N SER A 96 9.01 -21.87 -9.06
CA SER A 96 9.68 -20.62 -9.47
C SER A 96 9.74 -19.65 -8.27
N ARG A 97 10.92 -19.07 -8.00
CA ARG A 97 11.18 -18.32 -6.76
C ARG A 97 10.44 -16.97 -6.70
N ASP A 98 10.22 -16.31 -7.82
CA ASP A 98 9.77 -14.91 -7.82
C ASP A 98 8.23 -14.76 -7.92
N GLU A 99 7.54 -15.52 -8.78
CA GLU A 99 6.07 -15.47 -8.88
C GLU A 99 5.38 -16.05 -7.64
N ALA A 100 5.89 -17.16 -7.10
CA ALA A 100 5.33 -17.77 -5.89
C ALA A 100 5.49 -16.86 -4.67
N GLN A 101 6.63 -16.17 -4.59
CA GLN A 101 6.88 -15.19 -3.54
C GLN A 101 5.94 -13.98 -3.66
N ALA A 102 5.70 -13.49 -4.89
CA ALA A 102 4.73 -12.44 -5.15
C ALA A 102 3.30 -12.83 -4.75
N GLU A 103 2.89 -14.06 -5.07
CA GLU A 103 1.57 -14.60 -4.71
C GLU A 103 1.39 -14.76 -3.19
N ASN A 104 2.45 -15.18 -2.48
CA ASN A 104 2.43 -15.25 -1.02
C ASN A 104 2.28 -13.86 -0.38
N TYR A 105 2.99 -12.86 -0.89
CA TYR A 105 2.80 -11.48 -0.43
C TYR A 105 1.43 -10.91 -0.78
N ARG A 106 0.88 -11.27 -1.94
CA ARG A 106 -0.48 -10.90 -2.32
C ARG A 106 -1.50 -11.47 -1.32
N LYS A 107 -1.43 -12.76 -1.01
CA LYS A 107 -2.28 -13.41 0.01
C LYS A 107 -2.10 -12.78 1.39
N MET A 108 -0.85 -12.45 1.74
CA MET A 108 -0.54 -11.72 2.96
C MET A 108 -1.28 -10.41 3.03
N MET A 109 -1.16 -9.56 2.00
CA MET A 109 -1.84 -8.26 1.96
C MET A 109 -3.36 -8.39 2.12
N VAL A 110 -3.99 -9.38 1.50
CA VAL A 110 -5.44 -9.61 1.61
C VAL A 110 -5.84 -10.01 3.03
N ALA A 111 -5.09 -10.92 3.66
CA ALA A 111 -5.34 -11.33 5.03
C ALA A 111 -5.19 -10.15 6.02
N MET A 112 -4.17 -9.33 5.83
CA MET A 112 -3.90 -8.14 6.64
C MET A 112 -4.94 -7.02 6.46
N ALA A 113 -5.46 -6.86 5.25
CA ALA A 113 -6.48 -5.86 4.98
C ALA A 113 -7.85 -6.23 5.58
N SER A 114 -8.08 -7.54 5.82
CA SER A 114 -9.26 -8.03 6.52
C SER A 114 -9.15 -7.80 8.03
N ASP A 115 -7.98 -8.09 8.62
CA ASP A 115 -7.71 -7.82 10.04
C ASP A 115 -6.22 -7.49 10.26
N VAL A 116 -5.95 -6.29 10.75
CA VAL A 116 -4.58 -5.82 11.03
C VAL A 116 -3.90 -6.62 12.15
N ARG A 117 -4.63 -7.32 13.01
CA ARG A 117 -4.02 -8.18 14.04
C ARG A 117 -3.22 -9.32 13.43
N VAL A 118 -3.59 -9.80 12.23
CA VAL A 118 -2.83 -10.81 11.48
C VAL A 118 -1.41 -10.34 11.19
N ILE A 119 -1.23 -9.10 10.74
CA ILE A 119 0.12 -8.56 10.50
C ILE A 119 0.88 -8.28 11.78
N LEU A 120 0.20 -7.89 12.85
CA LEU A 120 0.86 -7.69 14.15
C LEU A 120 1.47 -9.00 14.65
N ILE A 121 0.72 -10.10 14.57
CA ILE A 121 1.22 -11.44 14.90
C ILE A 121 2.37 -11.82 13.96
N LYS A 122 2.24 -11.57 12.65
CA LYS A 122 3.29 -11.94 11.69
C LYS A 122 4.59 -11.13 11.86
N LEU A 123 4.49 -9.86 12.22
CA LEU A 123 5.65 -9.04 12.57
C LEU A 123 6.32 -9.52 13.86
N ALA A 124 5.54 -9.93 14.85
CA ALA A 124 6.06 -10.52 16.09
C ALA A 124 6.75 -11.87 15.83
N ASP A 125 6.16 -12.74 15.02
CA ASP A 125 6.77 -13.97 14.52
C ASP A 125 8.10 -13.67 13.82
N ARG A 126 8.09 -12.79 12.82
CA ARG A 126 9.30 -12.42 12.08
C ARG A 126 10.38 -11.86 13.00
N LEU A 127 10.01 -11.02 13.97
CA LEU A 127 10.96 -10.45 14.93
C LEU A 127 11.59 -11.53 15.80
N HIS A 128 10.80 -12.45 16.35
CA HIS A 128 11.31 -13.58 17.11
C HIS A 128 12.25 -14.45 16.26
N ASN A 129 11.87 -14.73 15.01
CA ASN A 129 12.67 -15.49 14.06
C ASN A 129 14.01 -14.81 13.73
N MET A 130 14.04 -13.48 13.62
CA MET A 130 15.27 -12.72 13.43
C MET A 130 16.17 -12.70 14.67
N ARG A 131 15.59 -12.71 15.88
CA ARG A 131 16.37 -12.82 17.14
C ARG A 131 17.05 -14.18 17.30
N THR A 132 16.47 -15.25 16.75
CA THR A 132 17.02 -16.62 16.82
C THR A 132 17.62 -17.09 15.49
N LEU A 133 18.04 -16.18 14.61
CA LEU A 133 18.41 -16.50 13.23
C LEU A 133 19.70 -17.32 13.13
N ASP A 134 20.61 -17.19 14.11
CA ASP A 134 21.97 -17.74 14.08
C ASP A 134 22.02 -19.27 13.94
N ALA A 135 20.99 -19.99 14.39
CA ALA A 135 20.90 -21.45 14.28
C ALA A 135 20.59 -21.95 12.86
N MET A 136 20.24 -21.06 11.92
CA MET A 136 19.94 -21.45 10.54
C MET A 136 21.21 -21.49 9.66
N PRO A 137 21.21 -22.25 8.56
CA PRO A 137 22.29 -22.18 7.57
C PRO A 137 22.43 -20.77 6.98
N LYS A 138 23.68 -20.33 6.75
CA LYS A 138 24.02 -18.95 6.33
C LYS A 138 23.20 -18.43 5.15
N GLN A 139 22.95 -19.26 4.14
CA GLN A 139 22.13 -18.86 2.99
C GLN A 139 20.70 -18.48 3.41
N LYS A 140 20.07 -19.29 4.28
CA LYS A 140 18.72 -19.00 4.80
C LYS A 140 18.70 -17.77 5.70
N GLN A 141 19.78 -17.52 6.45
CA GLN A 141 19.91 -16.29 7.24
C GLN A 141 19.91 -15.05 6.33
N ILE A 142 20.71 -15.07 5.26
CA ILE A 142 20.78 -13.97 4.28
C ILE A 142 19.42 -13.77 3.61
N ASP A 143 18.76 -14.83 3.16
CA ASP A 143 17.46 -14.74 2.50
C ASP A 143 16.39 -14.15 3.43
N LYS A 144 16.30 -14.62 4.69
CA LYS A 144 15.37 -14.07 5.70
C LYS A 144 15.70 -12.63 6.09
N ALA A 145 16.97 -12.26 6.18
CA ALA A 145 17.38 -10.89 6.51
C ALA A 145 17.07 -9.91 5.36
N LYS A 146 17.30 -10.31 4.10
CA LYS A 146 16.88 -9.51 2.93
C LYS A 146 15.38 -9.30 2.92
N GLU A 147 14.61 -10.38 3.09
CA GLU A 147 13.16 -10.31 3.16
C GLU A 147 12.68 -9.37 4.28
N THR A 148 13.35 -9.42 5.43
CA THR A 148 13.04 -8.56 6.58
C THR A 148 13.24 -7.08 6.26
N LEU A 149 14.35 -6.70 5.62
CA LEU A 149 14.58 -5.31 5.22
C LEU A 149 13.68 -4.86 4.08
N GLU A 150 13.40 -5.75 3.13
CA GLU A 150 12.66 -5.38 1.93
C GLU A 150 11.14 -5.27 2.16
N ILE A 151 10.60 -5.97 3.16
CA ILE A 151 9.15 -6.15 3.29
C ILE A 151 8.68 -5.88 4.72
N TYR A 152 9.16 -6.65 5.69
CA TYR A 152 8.62 -6.58 7.06
C TYR A 152 8.95 -5.26 7.77
N ALA A 153 10.17 -4.74 7.63
CA ALA A 153 10.55 -3.45 8.20
C ALA A 153 9.77 -2.27 7.57
N PRO A 154 9.61 -2.18 6.23
CA PRO A 154 8.72 -1.19 5.62
C PRO A 154 7.25 -1.31 6.06
N ILE A 155 6.71 -2.52 6.20
CA ILE A 155 5.34 -2.72 6.70
C ILE A 155 5.23 -2.24 8.16
N ALA A 156 6.18 -2.60 9.02
CA ALA A 156 6.20 -2.11 10.41
C ALA A 156 6.30 -0.58 10.46
N HIS A 157 7.09 0.03 9.59
CA HIS A 157 7.16 1.48 9.43
C HIS A 157 5.81 2.08 9.06
N ARG A 158 5.11 1.45 8.11
CA ARG A 158 3.82 1.91 7.62
C ARG A 158 2.70 1.79 8.66
N LEU A 159 2.77 0.77 9.51
CA LEU A 159 1.87 0.61 10.66
C LEU A 159 2.27 1.50 11.86
N GLY A 160 3.36 2.25 11.76
CA GLY A 160 3.84 3.13 12.84
C GLY A 160 4.52 2.41 14.00
N ILE A 161 4.81 1.11 13.86
CA ILE A 161 5.38 0.26 14.91
C ILE A 161 6.91 0.38 14.89
N HIS A 162 7.38 1.53 15.33
CA HIS A 162 8.79 1.90 15.23
C HIS A 162 9.70 0.99 16.05
N ALA A 163 9.25 0.50 17.22
CA ALA A 163 10.03 -0.41 18.05
C ALA A 163 10.40 -1.70 17.29
N ILE A 164 9.44 -2.33 16.61
CA ILE A 164 9.68 -3.52 15.80
C ILE A 164 10.51 -3.19 14.57
N LYS A 165 10.18 -2.09 13.87
CA LYS A 165 10.90 -1.66 12.67
C LYS A 165 12.42 -1.60 12.92
N TRP A 166 12.83 -0.85 13.93
CA TRP A 166 14.26 -0.60 14.16
C TRP A 166 15.00 -1.86 14.58
N GLU A 167 14.36 -2.72 15.36
CA GLU A 167 14.97 -3.98 15.76
C GLU A 167 15.12 -4.95 14.58
N LEU A 168 14.10 -5.06 13.72
CA LEU A 168 14.17 -5.83 12.48
C LEU A 168 15.28 -5.30 11.55
N GLU A 169 15.40 -3.98 11.42
CA GLU A 169 16.44 -3.32 10.62
C GLU A 169 17.84 -3.62 11.14
N ASP A 170 18.08 -3.47 12.45
CA ASP A 170 19.38 -3.70 13.07
C ASP A 170 19.78 -5.18 13.04
N LEU A 171 18.84 -6.11 13.29
CA LEU A 171 19.08 -7.55 13.20
C LEU A 171 19.43 -7.97 11.76
N ALA A 172 18.65 -7.51 10.78
CA ALA A 172 18.94 -7.82 9.39
C ALA A 172 20.25 -7.18 8.91
N PHE A 173 20.58 -5.98 9.37
CA PHE A 173 21.86 -5.32 9.09
C PHE A 173 23.04 -6.12 9.65
N ALA A 174 22.93 -6.62 10.89
CA ALA A 174 23.94 -7.47 11.52
C ALA A 174 24.21 -8.73 10.70
N THR A 175 23.17 -9.36 10.15
CA THR A 175 23.29 -10.57 9.32
C THR A 175 23.87 -10.29 7.93
N LEU A 176 23.41 -9.23 7.25
CA LEU A 176 23.80 -8.95 5.86
C LEU A 176 25.17 -8.30 5.74
N HIS A 177 25.54 -7.44 6.69
CA HIS A 177 26.78 -6.66 6.66
C HIS A 177 27.51 -6.70 8.01
N PRO A 178 27.93 -7.87 8.51
CA PRO A 178 28.45 -8.04 9.87
C PRO A 178 29.69 -7.18 10.16
N ARG A 179 30.59 -7.01 9.19
CA ARG A 179 31.79 -6.17 9.35
C ARG A 179 31.42 -4.70 9.59
N LYS A 180 30.52 -4.16 8.76
CA LYS A 180 30.04 -2.77 8.87
C LYS A 180 29.23 -2.55 10.14
N PHE A 181 28.43 -3.55 10.54
CA PHE A 181 27.70 -3.52 11.81
C PHE A 181 28.66 -3.39 12.99
N GLN A 182 29.72 -4.20 13.07
CA GLN A 182 30.70 -4.13 14.15
C GLN A 182 31.50 -2.81 14.14
N GLU A 183 31.86 -2.32 12.95
CA GLU A 183 32.53 -1.02 12.77
C GLU A 183 31.67 0.13 13.34
N ILE A 184 30.41 0.25 12.89
CA ILE A 184 29.50 1.31 13.37
C ILE A 184 29.20 1.14 14.86
N LYS A 185 28.99 -0.10 15.33
CA LYS A 185 28.76 -0.37 16.76
C LYS A 185 29.95 0.09 17.61
N GLY A 186 31.18 -0.16 17.17
CA GLY A 186 32.40 0.30 17.84
C GLY A 186 32.50 1.82 17.88
N LEU A 187 32.27 2.48 16.75
CA LEU A 187 32.31 3.94 16.64
C LEU A 187 31.23 4.63 17.50
N VAL A 188 30.03 4.06 17.55
CA VAL A 188 28.94 4.57 18.41
C VAL A 188 29.24 4.37 19.89
N ALA A 189 29.86 3.24 20.26
CA ALA A 189 30.23 2.96 21.65
C ALA A 189 31.34 3.89 22.17
N GLN A 190 32.32 4.22 21.33
CA GLN A 190 33.44 5.12 21.73
C GLN A 190 32.98 6.52 22.14
N GLN A 191 31.96 7.06 21.48
CA GLN A 191 31.43 8.39 21.75
C GLN A 191 30.18 8.38 22.63
N ARG A 192 29.88 7.26 23.31
CA ARG A 192 28.63 7.10 24.06
C ARG A 192 28.59 7.99 25.30
N GLU A 193 29.63 7.93 26.13
CA GLU A 193 29.70 8.67 27.40
C GLU A 193 29.63 10.18 27.16
N GLU A 194 30.46 10.71 26.25
CA GLU A 194 30.47 12.13 25.88
C GLU A 194 29.08 12.62 25.42
N ARG A 195 28.34 11.79 24.66
CA ARG A 195 27.00 12.14 24.18
C ARG A 195 25.95 12.07 25.27
N GLU A 196 25.99 11.05 26.14
CA GLU A 196 25.07 10.91 27.27
C GLU A 196 25.23 12.09 28.22
N GLU A 197 26.47 12.47 28.55
CA GLU A 197 26.78 13.63 29.39
C GLU A 197 26.33 14.96 28.74
N TYR A 198 26.54 15.12 27.42
CA TYR A 198 26.07 16.29 26.69
C TYR A 198 24.53 16.43 26.74
N VAL A 199 23.80 15.34 26.51
CA VAL A 199 22.33 15.35 26.57
C VAL A 199 21.82 15.57 27.98
N GLU A 200 22.47 14.99 28.98
CA GLU A 200 22.09 15.17 30.37
C GLU A 200 22.26 16.63 30.79
N ARG A 201 23.42 17.25 30.49
CA ARG A 201 23.66 18.67 30.77
C ARG A 201 22.64 19.58 30.07
N ALA A 202 22.43 19.38 28.76
CA ALA A 202 21.43 20.14 28.01
C ALA A 202 19.99 19.90 28.55
N GLY A 203 19.70 18.68 28.99
CA GLY A 203 18.42 18.29 29.58
C GLY A 203 18.16 19.00 30.91
N VAL A 204 19.16 19.12 31.78
CA VAL A 204 19.05 19.83 33.06
C VAL A 204 18.73 21.31 32.85
N ASP A 205 19.45 21.97 31.94
CA ASP A 205 19.20 23.38 31.61
C ASP A 205 17.79 23.59 31.05
N LEU A 206 17.36 22.71 30.14
CA LEU A 206 16.02 22.78 29.56
C LEU A 206 14.93 22.52 30.61
N LEU A 207 15.12 21.55 31.50
CA LEU A 207 14.14 21.20 32.53
C LEU A 207 13.94 22.33 33.54
N ARG A 208 15.03 23.03 33.92
CA ARG A 208 14.96 24.23 34.77
C ARG A 208 14.09 25.32 34.14
N ASP A 209 14.33 25.62 32.87
CA ASP A 209 13.64 26.71 32.18
C ASP A 209 12.18 26.36 31.86
N LEU A 210 11.88 25.09 31.54
CA LEU A 210 10.50 24.60 31.40
C LEU A 210 9.73 24.70 32.72
N ALA A 211 10.36 24.33 33.84
CA ALA A 211 9.75 24.46 35.18
C ALA A 211 9.47 25.92 35.54
N GLY A 212 10.34 26.85 35.14
CA GLY A 212 10.14 28.30 35.33
C GLY A 212 8.89 28.86 34.64
N VAL A 213 8.40 28.19 33.59
CA VAL A 213 7.17 28.54 32.85
C VAL A 213 5.98 27.65 33.24
N GLY A 214 6.17 26.72 34.19
CA GLY A 214 5.13 25.81 34.66
C GLY A 214 4.83 24.65 33.71
N ILE A 215 5.79 24.26 32.87
CA ILE A 215 5.66 23.09 31.98
C ILE A 215 6.39 21.91 32.62
N GLU A 216 5.65 20.87 33.00
CA GLU A 216 6.22 19.60 33.41
C GLU A 216 6.62 18.78 32.18
N ALA A 217 7.86 18.30 32.16
CA ALA A 217 8.40 17.52 31.06
C ALA A 217 9.31 16.40 31.54
N THR A 218 9.29 15.28 30.81
CA THR A 218 10.27 14.20 30.94
C THR A 218 11.22 14.26 29.75
N ILE A 219 12.50 14.47 30.03
CA ILE A 219 13.54 14.55 29.00
C ILE A 219 14.34 13.25 29.01
N SER A 220 14.56 12.67 27.84
CA SER A 220 15.42 11.50 27.67
C SER A 220 16.30 11.63 26.45
N GLY A 221 17.52 11.10 26.56
CA GLY A 221 18.40 10.92 25.42
C GLY A 221 17.92 9.78 24.53
N ARG A 222 18.01 10.01 23.22
CA ARG A 222 17.66 9.02 22.20
C ARG A 222 18.89 8.70 21.36
N ALA A 223 19.38 7.48 21.47
CA ALA A 223 20.37 6.95 20.54
C ALA A 223 19.71 6.64 19.18
N LYS A 224 20.45 6.90 18.10
CA LYS A 224 20.04 6.46 16.76
C LYS A 224 20.41 5.00 16.53
N HIS A 225 19.53 4.27 15.85
CA HIS A 225 19.73 2.87 15.48
C HIS A 225 20.83 2.70 14.44
N LEU A 226 21.53 1.56 14.47
CA LEU A 226 22.75 1.32 13.71
C LEU A 226 22.48 1.31 12.20
N TYR A 227 21.39 0.67 11.78
CA TYR A 227 20.99 0.65 10.38
C TYR A 227 20.62 2.04 9.86
N SER A 228 19.98 2.89 10.68
CA SER A 228 19.68 4.27 10.31
C SER A 228 20.94 5.10 10.08
N ILE A 229 22.00 4.86 10.87
CA ILE A 229 23.32 5.48 10.68
C ILE A 229 23.93 4.99 9.37
N TYR A 230 23.96 3.66 9.16
CA TYR A 230 24.47 3.05 7.94
C TYR A 230 23.76 3.55 6.67
N SER A 231 22.43 3.62 6.70
CA SER A 231 21.62 4.10 5.57
C SER A 231 21.91 5.57 5.26
N LYS A 232 22.12 6.42 6.28
CA LYS A 232 22.54 7.81 6.09
C LYS A 232 23.95 7.92 5.47
N MET A 233 24.91 7.12 5.93
CA MET A 233 26.27 7.10 5.38
C MET A 233 26.25 6.72 3.90
N THR A 234 25.57 5.62 3.57
CA THR A 234 25.53 5.07 2.20
C THR A 234 24.73 5.97 1.24
N LYS A 235 23.55 6.46 1.63
CA LYS A 235 22.69 7.26 0.74
C LYS A 235 23.20 8.69 0.53
N LYS A 236 23.85 9.29 1.53
CA LYS A 236 24.31 10.69 1.46
C LYS A 236 25.81 10.86 1.22
N GLY A 237 26.56 9.75 1.14
CA GLY A 237 28.01 9.76 0.96
C GLY A 237 28.76 10.51 2.06
N ARG A 238 28.22 10.55 3.29
CA ARG A 238 28.81 11.29 4.41
C ARG A 238 29.73 10.40 5.24
N GLU A 239 30.84 10.97 5.69
CA GLU A 239 31.73 10.29 6.64
C GLU A 239 31.11 10.25 8.04
N PHE A 240 31.49 9.25 8.85
CA PHE A 240 30.95 9.09 10.22
C PHE A 240 31.16 10.36 11.08
N ASN A 241 32.31 11.01 10.93
CA ASN A 241 32.67 12.23 11.65
C ASN A 241 31.80 13.45 11.28
N GLU A 242 31.14 13.44 10.12
CA GLU A 242 30.23 14.50 9.68
C GLU A 242 28.80 14.28 10.20
N ILE A 243 28.54 13.16 10.87
CA ILE A 243 27.24 12.85 11.47
C ILE A 243 27.19 13.46 12.88
N TYR A 244 27.13 14.79 12.94
CA TYR A 244 26.78 15.54 14.16
C TYR A 244 25.39 15.18 14.70
N ASP A 245 24.60 14.50 13.87
CA ASP A 245 23.22 14.13 14.10
C ASP A 245 23.06 12.83 14.90
N LEU A 246 24.09 12.31 15.58
CA LEU A 246 23.96 11.05 16.34
C LEU A 246 23.21 11.21 17.66
N THR A 247 23.14 12.45 18.15
CA THR A 247 22.54 12.79 19.43
C THR A 247 21.17 13.43 19.22
N ALA A 248 20.12 12.80 19.76
CA ALA A 248 18.77 13.35 19.76
C ALA A 248 18.24 13.40 21.19
N MET A 249 17.48 14.46 21.48
CA MET A 249 16.80 14.63 22.76
C MET A 249 15.29 14.48 22.54
N ARG A 250 14.63 13.77 23.45
CA ARG A 250 13.18 13.59 23.45
C ARG A 250 12.59 14.29 24.67
N VAL A 251 11.63 15.17 24.43
CA VAL A 251 10.89 15.91 25.44
C VAL A 251 9.44 15.43 25.41
N ILE A 252 9.00 14.81 26.50
CA ILE A 252 7.64 14.30 26.66
C ILE A 252 6.90 15.23 27.63
N VAL A 253 5.79 15.79 27.17
CA VAL A 253 4.92 16.69 27.95
C VAL A 253 3.51 16.10 28.06
N ASP A 254 2.63 16.74 28.83
CA ASP A 254 1.28 16.22 29.07
C ASP A 254 0.26 16.70 28.03
N SER A 255 0.36 17.95 27.55
CA SER A 255 -0.62 18.50 26.59
C SER A 255 0.00 19.03 25.30
N VAL A 256 -0.83 19.14 24.25
CA VAL A 256 -0.42 19.75 22.97
C VAL A 256 -0.10 21.24 23.13
N LYS A 257 -0.74 21.94 24.07
CA LYS A 257 -0.36 23.33 24.35
C LYS A 257 1.09 23.40 24.84
N ASP A 258 1.46 22.47 25.70
CA ASP A 258 2.80 22.41 26.30
C ASP A 258 3.87 22.00 25.29
N THR A 259 3.53 21.26 24.22
CA THR A 259 4.49 20.95 23.17
C THR A 259 4.95 22.23 22.46
N TYR A 260 4.03 23.12 22.09
CA TYR A 260 4.36 24.41 21.49
C TYR A 260 5.00 25.38 22.48
N GLY A 261 4.57 25.37 23.74
CA GLY A 261 5.22 26.11 24.82
C GLY A 261 6.69 25.71 24.97
N ALA A 262 6.98 24.41 24.96
CA ALA A 262 8.33 23.87 25.04
C ALA A 262 9.19 24.27 23.83
N VAL A 263 8.64 24.32 22.61
CA VAL A 263 9.37 24.86 21.44
C VAL A 263 9.81 26.30 21.69
N GLY A 264 8.91 27.15 22.23
CA GLY A 264 9.22 28.53 22.54
C GLY A 264 10.38 28.67 23.52
N VAL A 265 10.36 27.88 24.61
CA VAL A 265 11.45 27.83 25.59
C VAL A 265 12.75 27.35 24.93
N ILE A 266 12.71 26.27 24.16
CA ILE A 266 13.88 25.72 23.44
C ILE A 266 14.49 26.75 22.49
N HIS A 267 13.68 27.51 21.74
CA HIS A 267 14.16 28.53 20.80
C HIS A 267 14.68 29.80 21.48
N SER A 268 14.28 30.05 22.73
CA SER A 268 14.88 31.10 23.56
C SER A 268 16.24 30.69 24.14
N LEU A 269 16.40 29.42 24.51
CA LEU A 269 17.65 28.86 25.03
C LEU A 269 18.70 28.70 23.93
N TRP A 270 18.28 28.15 22.79
CA TRP A 270 19.18 27.76 21.70
C TRP A 270 18.66 28.25 20.37
N LYS A 271 19.58 28.78 19.55
CA LYS A 271 19.23 29.32 18.24
C LYS A 271 18.77 28.20 17.30
N PRO A 272 17.55 28.25 16.74
CA PRO A 272 17.07 27.25 15.79
C PRO A 272 17.77 27.39 14.44
N LEU A 273 18.04 26.26 13.81
CA LEU A 273 18.55 26.23 12.43
C LEU A 273 17.39 26.45 11.45
N PRO A 274 17.48 27.44 10.53
CA PRO A 274 16.44 27.69 9.53
C PRO A 274 16.13 26.45 8.68
N GLY A 275 14.85 26.21 8.41
CA GLY A 275 14.39 25.06 7.62
C GLY A 275 14.50 23.68 8.31
N ARG A 276 14.87 23.65 9.60
CA ARG A 276 14.98 22.42 10.40
C ARG A 276 13.88 22.26 11.45
N PHE A 277 12.86 23.10 11.41
CA PHE A 277 11.65 22.93 12.20
C PHE A 277 10.59 22.18 11.38
N LYS A 278 9.98 21.15 11.97
CA LYS A 278 8.90 20.38 11.36
C LYS A 278 7.80 20.14 12.37
N ASP A 279 6.58 20.51 11.99
CA ASP A 279 5.40 20.32 12.82
C ASP A 279 4.61 19.10 12.35
N TYR A 280 4.94 17.92 12.90
CA TYR A 280 4.16 16.71 12.65
C TYR A 280 2.92 16.58 13.55
N ILE A 281 2.63 17.56 14.41
CA ILE A 281 1.36 17.57 15.17
C ILE A 281 0.25 18.12 14.27
N ALA A 282 0.50 19.27 13.64
CA ALA A 282 -0.40 19.88 12.68
C ALA A 282 -0.47 19.11 11.35
N MET A 283 0.65 18.49 10.94
CA MET A 283 0.74 17.66 9.74
C MET A 283 1.26 16.25 10.11
N PRO A 284 0.41 15.39 10.70
CA PRO A 284 0.80 14.03 11.03
C PRO A 284 1.33 13.27 9.81
N LYS A 285 2.30 12.39 10.03
CA LYS A 285 2.70 11.45 8.98
C LYS A 285 1.58 10.45 8.70
N PHE A 286 1.64 9.77 7.56
CA PHE A 286 0.65 8.75 7.20
C PHE A 286 0.53 7.63 8.24
N ASN A 287 1.64 7.27 8.90
CA ASN A 287 1.68 6.29 9.97
C ASN A 287 1.23 6.87 11.33
N LEU A 288 0.55 8.02 11.31
CA LEU A 288 0.03 8.76 12.45
C LEU A 288 1.11 9.27 13.41
N TYR A 289 2.36 9.27 12.98
CA TYR A 289 3.44 9.82 13.78
C TYR A 289 3.22 11.32 14.00
N GLN A 290 3.16 11.71 15.27
CA GLN A 290 3.00 13.08 15.72
C GLN A 290 4.14 13.48 16.66
N SER A 291 4.82 14.58 16.34
CA SER A 291 5.86 15.21 17.16
C SER A 291 6.29 16.53 16.52
N LEU A 292 6.72 17.49 17.32
CA LEU A 292 7.44 18.66 16.84
C LEU A 292 8.94 18.33 16.79
N HIS A 293 9.56 18.54 15.64
CA HIS A 293 10.99 18.35 15.46
C HIS A 293 11.65 19.70 15.27
N THR A 294 12.72 19.95 15.99
CA THR A 294 13.54 21.14 15.80
C THR A 294 15.01 20.79 15.93
N THR A 295 15.85 21.38 15.09
CA THR A 295 17.31 21.30 15.26
C THR A 295 17.81 22.67 15.70
N VAL A 296 18.51 22.71 16.83
CA VAL A 296 19.08 23.93 17.41
C VAL A 296 20.59 23.81 17.55
N ILE A 297 21.28 24.93 17.70
CA ILE A 297 22.69 24.96 18.09
C ILE A 297 22.74 24.90 19.62
N GLY A 298 23.11 23.74 20.16
CA GLY A 298 23.12 23.49 21.61
C GLY A 298 24.26 24.18 22.35
N PRO A 299 24.41 23.90 23.66
CA PRO A 299 25.32 24.64 24.56
C PRO A 299 26.78 24.68 24.10
N GLU A 300 27.26 23.61 23.47
CA GLU A 300 28.65 23.47 23.02
C GLU A 300 28.86 23.86 21.54
N GLY A 301 27.87 24.53 20.93
CA GLY A 301 27.92 24.90 19.51
C GLY A 301 27.65 23.73 18.56
N LEU A 302 27.32 22.54 19.09
CA LEU A 302 27.00 21.36 18.31
C LEU A 302 25.49 21.31 17.98
N PRO A 303 25.12 20.85 16.77
CA PRO A 303 23.71 20.63 16.42
C PRO A 303 23.04 19.62 17.37
N LEU A 304 21.87 19.97 17.90
CA LEU A 304 21.05 19.10 18.74
C LEU A 304 19.65 18.97 18.11
N GLU A 305 19.27 17.74 17.75
CA GLU A 305 17.91 17.43 17.29
C GLU A 305 17.00 17.17 18.50
N ILE A 306 15.90 17.91 18.61
CA ILE A 306 14.96 17.81 19.72
C ILE A 306 13.58 17.41 19.18
N GLN A 307 13.01 16.36 19.77
CA GLN A 307 11.69 15.83 19.47
C GLN A 307 10.76 16.08 20.65
N ILE A 308 9.69 16.85 20.43
CA ILE A 308 8.75 17.24 21.48
C ILE A 308 7.40 16.59 21.15
N ARG A 309 6.78 15.90 22.12
CA ARG A 309 5.48 15.25 21.93
C ARG A 309 4.79 14.97 23.25
N THR A 310 3.50 14.68 23.21
CA THR A 310 2.76 14.27 24.42
C THR A 310 3.03 12.81 24.77
N ARG A 311 2.61 12.35 25.96
CA ARG A 311 2.65 10.93 26.33
C ARG A 311 1.85 10.04 25.37
N GLU A 312 0.66 10.47 24.97
CA GLU A 312 -0.18 9.74 24.01
C GLU A 312 0.50 9.67 22.63
N MET A 313 1.04 10.78 22.14
CA MET A 313 1.81 10.81 20.89
C MET A 313 3.07 9.94 20.98
N HIS A 314 3.67 9.83 22.17
CA HIS A 314 4.79 8.93 22.39
C HIS A 314 4.38 7.47 22.28
N GLU A 315 3.30 7.04 22.94
CA GLU A 315 2.79 5.67 22.84
C GLU A 315 2.41 5.33 21.39
N MET A 316 1.69 6.23 20.70
CA MET A 316 1.34 6.06 19.28
C MET A 316 2.59 5.94 18.39
N ALA A 317 3.63 6.71 18.67
CA ALA A 317 4.85 6.66 17.87
C ALA A 317 5.77 5.47 18.16
N GLU A 318 5.61 4.75 19.26
CA GLU A 318 6.40 3.52 19.52
C GLU A 318 5.64 2.27 19.08
N PHE A 319 4.33 2.23 19.33
CA PHE A 319 3.49 1.06 19.12
C PHE A 319 2.56 1.18 17.89
N GLY A 320 2.45 2.36 17.28
CA GLY A 320 1.66 2.58 16.07
C GLY A 320 0.21 2.17 16.22
N VAL A 321 -0.31 1.49 15.19
CA VAL A 321 -1.67 0.95 15.15
C VAL A 321 -1.99 0.03 16.35
N ALA A 322 -0.99 -0.63 16.96
CA ALA A 322 -1.20 -1.48 18.14
C ALA A 322 -1.68 -0.70 19.38
N ALA A 323 -1.21 0.53 19.58
CA ALA A 323 -1.65 1.38 20.70
C ALA A 323 -3.16 1.67 20.65
N HIS A 324 -3.74 1.73 19.46
CA HIS A 324 -5.16 2.02 19.28
C HIS A 324 -6.06 0.85 19.73
N PHE A 325 -5.64 -0.40 19.50
CA PHE A 325 -6.39 -1.58 19.93
C PHE A 325 -6.37 -1.78 21.44
N ALA A 326 -5.26 -1.41 22.11
CA ALA A 326 -5.19 -1.42 23.57
C ALA A 326 -6.22 -0.47 24.24
N TYR A 327 -6.71 0.54 23.51
CA TYR A 327 -7.56 1.62 24.04
C TYR A 327 -9.07 1.44 23.78
N LYS A 328 -9.50 0.68 22.76
CA LYS A 328 -10.92 0.41 22.49
C LYS A 328 -11.40 -0.86 23.20
N GLY A 329 -12.03 -0.70 24.37
CA GLY A 329 -12.77 -1.77 25.04
C GLY A 329 -14.14 -2.07 24.37
N PRO A 330 -14.78 -3.20 24.71
CA PRO A 330 -16.10 -3.57 24.20
C PRO A 330 -17.13 -2.68 24.90
N GLY A 331 -17.54 -1.61 24.23
CA GLY A 331 -18.48 -0.62 24.78
C GLY A 331 -18.31 0.80 24.23
N ALA A 332 -17.16 1.11 23.62
CA ALA A 332 -16.94 2.40 22.95
C ALA A 332 -17.34 2.35 21.46
N ALA A 333 -18.52 1.81 21.15
CA ALA A 333 -19.12 1.84 19.83
C ALA A 333 -19.96 3.11 19.65
N ALA A 334 -19.36 4.30 19.79
CA ALA A 334 -20.08 5.58 19.54
C ALA A 334 -19.16 6.80 19.28
N GLY A 335 -17.92 6.61 18.82
CA GLY A 335 -16.97 7.71 18.57
C GLY A 335 -16.39 7.71 17.16
N ARG A 336 -16.83 8.67 16.33
CA ARG A 336 -16.38 9.08 14.98
C ARG A 336 -15.76 7.98 14.06
N PRO A 337 -16.51 7.48 13.06
CA PRO A 337 -16.05 6.53 12.05
C PRO A 337 -14.84 6.99 11.23
N ASP A 338 -14.64 8.30 11.06
CA ASP A 338 -13.63 8.86 10.14
C ASP A 338 -12.18 8.50 10.47
N SER A 339 -11.86 8.18 11.74
CA SER A 339 -10.45 7.94 12.12
C SER A 339 -9.98 6.51 11.85
N GLU A 340 -10.84 5.50 11.79
CA GLU A 340 -10.39 4.13 11.45
C GLU A 340 -10.25 3.96 9.93
N ASP A 341 -11.16 4.57 9.17
CA ASP A 341 -11.19 4.50 7.71
C ASP A 341 -9.98 5.20 7.06
N ALA A 342 -9.49 6.30 7.63
CA ALA A 342 -8.29 6.97 7.13
C ALA A 342 -6.99 6.20 7.44
N LYS A 343 -6.91 5.49 8.58
CA LYS A 343 -5.70 4.82 9.09
C LYS A 343 -5.34 3.55 8.33
N LEU A 344 -6.35 2.87 7.80
CA LEU A 344 -6.21 1.66 6.97
C LEU A 344 -6.40 1.96 5.48
N GLY A 345 -6.49 3.24 5.10
CA GLY A 345 -6.73 3.65 3.72
C GLY A 345 -5.71 3.09 2.73
N TRP A 346 -4.44 2.97 3.15
CA TRP A 346 -3.40 2.33 2.33
C TRP A 346 -3.63 0.81 2.21
N LEU A 347 -4.02 0.11 3.28
CA LEU A 347 -4.36 -1.33 3.24
C LEU A 347 -5.59 -1.61 2.37
N ARG A 348 -6.58 -0.72 2.36
CA ARG A 348 -7.72 -0.81 1.43
C ARG A 348 -7.32 -0.50 -0.02
N SER A 349 -6.43 0.47 -0.23
CA SER A 349 -5.88 0.74 -1.57
C SER A 349 -5.16 -0.49 -2.13
N VAL A 350 -4.52 -1.30 -1.26
CA VAL A 350 -3.95 -2.58 -1.65
C VAL A 350 -5.01 -3.62 -2.07
N LEU A 351 -6.19 -3.64 -1.42
CA LEU A 351 -7.34 -4.45 -1.88
C LEU A 351 -7.89 -3.96 -3.23
N ASP A 352 -7.98 -2.64 -3.44
CA ASP A 352 -8.42 -2.08 -4.73
C ASP A 352 -7.47 -2.49 -5.87
N TRP A 353 -6.16 -2.52 -5.60
CA TRP A 353 -5.17 -3.00 -6.57
C TRP A 353 -5.33 -4.47 -6.93
N GLN A 354 -5.79 -5.32 -6.00
CA GLN A 354 -6.07 -6.72 -6.27
C GLN A 354 -7.14 -6.89 -7.35
N HIS A 355 -8.16 -6.02 -7.36
CA HIS A 355 -9.21 -6.06 -8.37
C HIS A 355 -8.74 -5.52 -9.73
N GLU A 356 -7.72 -4.65 -9.75
CA GLU A 356 -7.26 -3.97 -10.97
C GLU A 356 -6.05 -4.65 -11.65
N LEU A 357 -5.14 -5.28 -10.89
CA LEU A 357 -3.91 -5.92 -11.39
C LEU A 357 -4.09 -7.44 -11.49
N GLY A 358 -3.98 -7.98 -12.70
CA GLY A 358 -4.05 -9.42 -12.96
C GLY A 358 -2.73 -10.18 -12.73
N ASP A 359 -1.60 -9.47 -12.66
CA ASP A 359 -0.26 -10.05 -12.53
C ASP A 359 0.35 -9.79 -11.13
N PRO A 360 0.68 -10.85 -10.35
CA PRO A 360 1.35 -10.74 -9.06
C PRO A 360 2.71 -10.01 -9.10
N GLN A 361 3.48 -10.10 -10.19
CA GLN A 361 4.79 -9.42 -10.26
C GLN A 361 4.65 -7.90 -10.36
N GLU A 362 3.77 -7.41 -11.25
CA GLU A 362 3.46 -5.98 -11.34
C GLU A 362 2.92 -5.44 -10.00
N PHE A 363 2.12 -6.23 -9.30
CA PHE A 363 1.65 -5.91 -7.96
C PHE A 363 2.82 -5.71 -6.98
N MET A 364 3.78 -6.64 -6.95
CA MET A 364 4.93 -6.55 -6.04
C MET A 364 5.85 -5.37 -6.33
N GLU A 365 6.12 -5.07 -7.60
CA GLU A 365 6.92 -3.90 -7.96
C GLU A 365 6.24 -2.61 -7.52
N SER A 366 4.93 -2.49 -7.76
CA SER A 366 4.15 -1.33 -7.34
C SER A 366 4.12 -1.16 -5.82
N LEU A 367 3.99 -2.27 -5.09
CA LEU A 367 4.00 -2.28 -3.64
C LEU A 367 5.36 -1.88 -3.08
N LYS A 368 6.47 -2.36 -3.65
CA LYS A 368 7.81 -1.94 -3.22
C LYS A 368 7.96 -0.43 -3.37
N VAL A 369 7.61 0.12 -4.53
CA VAL A 369 7.68 1.58 -4.76
C VAL A 369 6.89 2.34 -3.68
N ASP A 370 5.65 1.94 -3.42
CA ASP A 370 4.80 2.58 -2.42
C ASP A 370 5.33 2.40 -0.99
N LEU A 371 5.88 1.24 -0.63
CA LEU A 371 6.42 0.97 0.71
C LEU A 371 7.69 1.79 1.03
N PHE A 372 8.48 2.16 0.01
CA PHE A 372 9.81 2.78 0.20
C PHE A 372 9.85 4.30 0.01
N GLU A 373 8.87 4.91 -0.67
CA GLU A 373 8.94 6.34 -0.97
C GLU A 373 8.53 7.20 0.24
N ASP A 374 9.40 8.17 0.58
CA ASP A 374 9.06 9.25 1.50
C ASP A 374 7.86 10.03 0.92
N GLU A 375 6.98 10.59 1.75
CA GLU A 375 5.82 11.33 1.24
C GLU A 375 6.03 12.86 1.29
N VAL A 376 5.39 13.55 0.35
CA VAL A 376 5.26 15.01 0.31
C VAL A 376 3.82 15.43 0.58
N PHE A 377 3.66 16.44 1.44
CA PHE A 377 2.35 17.00 1.78
C PHE A 377 2.07 18.23 0.94
N VAL A 378 1.03 18.17 0.11
CA VAL A 378 0.61 19.27 -0.76
C VAL A 378 -0.79 19.73 -0.42
N PHE A 379 -1.04 21.01 -0.62
CA PHE A 379 -2.28 21.67 -0.26
C PHE A 379 -3.13 21.90 -1.50
N THR A 380 -4.43 21.64 -1.39
CA THR A 380 -5.41 22.19 -2.33
C THR A 380 -5.56 23.70 -2.07
N PRO A 381 -6.08 24.48 -3.04
CA PRO A 381 -6.39 25.90 -2.82
C PRO A 381 -7.44 26.14 -1.72
N LYS A 382 -8.22 25.10 -1.38
CA LYS A 382 -9.23 25.12 -0.30
C LYS A 382 -8.64 24.80 1.08
N GLY A 383 -7.35 24.49 1.16
CA GLY A 383 -6.67 24.15 2.42
C GLY A 383 -6.70 22.67 2.81
N GLU A 384 -7.33 21.79 2.01
CA GLU A 384 -7.24 20.35 2.23
C GLU A 384 -5.82 19.86 1.93
N VAL A 385 -5.28 18.98 2.79
CA VAL A 385 -3.96 18.38 2.64
C VAL A 385 -4.08 17.04 1.92
N LYS A 386 -3.20 16.80 0.95
CA LYS A 386 -3.03 15.51 0.27
C LYS A 386 -1.59 15.03 0.44
N SER A 387 -1.43 13.76 0.79
CA SER A 387 -0.14 13.07 0.84
C SER A 387 0.11 12.38 -0.49
N LEU A 388 1.29 12.62 -1.08
CA LEU A 388 1.75 11.97 -2.30
C LEU A 388 3.13 11.39 -2.08
N ALA A 389 3.54 10.44 -2.92
CA ALA A 389 4.91 9.96 -2.94
C ALA A 389 5.91 11.08 -3.29
N SER A 390 7.12 11.03 -2.72
CA SER A 390 8.18 11.99 -2.99
C SER A 390 8.59 11.94 -4.45
N GLY A 391 8.75 13.12 -5.06
CA GLY A 391 8.96 13.24 -6.49
C GLY A 391 7.67 13.18 -7.31
N ALA A 392 6.50 13.07 -6.68
CA ALA A 392 5.21 13.18 -7.35
C ALA A 392 5.09 14.51 -8.11
N THR A 393 4.39 14.42 -9.24
CA THR A 393 4.16 15.55 -10.13
C THR A 393 2.76 16.14 -9.93
N PRO A 394 2.48 17.34 -10.47
CA PRO A 394 1.12 17.87 -10.51
C PRO A 394 0.10 16.94 -11.17
N LEU A 395 0.53 16.08 -12.11
CA LEU A 395 -0.34 15.06 -12.70
C LEU A 395 -0.73 14.01 -11.66
N ASP A 396 0.23 13.53 -10.86
CA ASP A 396 -0.05 12.59 -9.77
C ASP A 396 -1.05 13.19 -8.76
N PHE A 397 -0.88 14.47 -8.40
CA PHE A 397 -1.85 15.20 -7.56
C PHE A 397 -3.24 15.27 -8.20
N ALA A 398 -3.34 15.54 -9.50
CA ALA A 398 -4.62 15.60 -10.20
C ALA A 398 -5.39 14.28 -10.13
N TYR A 399 -4.70 13.15 -10.34
CA TYR A 399 -5.27 11.81 -10.23
C TYR A 399 -5.62 11.41 -8.79
N GLU A 400 -4.88 11.92 -7.81
CA GLU A 400 -5.16 11.68 -6.39
C GLU A 400 -6.39 12.46 -5.91
N VAL A 401 -6.63 13.66 -6.45
CA VAL A 401 -7.87 14.40 -6.17
C VAL A 401 -9.06 13.71 -6.82
N HIS A 402 -9.00 13.45 -8.13
CA HIS A 402 -10.04 12.71 -8.83
C HIS A 402 -9.57 12.25 -10.21
N THR A 403 -9.94 11.03 -10.62
CA THR A 403 -9.56 10.47 -11.93
C THR A 403 -9.96 11.38 -13.11
N GLU A 404 -11.15 11.98 -13.08
CA GLU A 404 -11.56 12.92 -14.14
C GLU A 404 -10.76 14.23 -14.17
N ILE A 405 -10.32 14.73 -13.00
CA ILE A 405 -9.47 15.92 -12.93
C ILE A 405 -8.10 15.58 -13.53
N GLY A 406 -7.58 14.38 -13.25
CA GLY A 406 -6.42 13.81 -13.91
C GLY A 406 -6.56 13.76 -15.43
N HIS A 407 -7.62 13.12 -15.95
CA HIS A 407 -7.85 13.01 -17.41
C HIS A 407 -7.95 14.37 -18.09
N ARG A 408 -8.60 15.35 -17.46
CA ARG A 408 -8.87 16.67 -18.03
C ARG A 408 -7.75 17.68 -17.76
N CYS A 409 -6.63 17.27 -17.16
CA CYS A 409 -5.54 18.16 -16.77
C CYS A 409 -4.87 18.80 -18.01
N VAL A 410 -4.72 20.12 -18.00
CA VAL A 410 -4.03 20.89 -19.06
C VAL A 410 -2.75 21.52 -18.55
N GLY A 411 -2.74 21.93 -17.28
CA GLY A 411 -1.61 22.58 -16.65
C GLY A 411 -1.81 22.63 -15.15
N ALA A 412 -0.77 23.08 -14.45
CA ALA A 412 -0.82 23.22 -13.00
C ALA A 412 -0.21 24.56 -12.57
N LYS A 413 -0.74 25.11 -11.48
CA LYS A 413 -0.11 26.19 -10.74
C LYS A 413 0.32 25.68 -9.38
N VAL A 414 1.53 26.04 -8.98
CA VAL A 414 2.06 25.77 -7.64
C VAL A 414 2.37 27.10 -6.98
N ASN A 415 1.82 27.33 -5.79
CA ASN A 415 1.93 28.58 -5.04
C ASN A 415 1.55 29.81 -5.89
N GLY A 416 0.50 29.67 -6.70
CA GLY A 416 -0.02 30.72 -7.61
C GLY A 416 0.78 30.93 -8.90
N LYS A 417 1.91 30.22 -9.12
CA LYS A 417 2.73 30.34 -10.33
C LYS A 417 2.54 29.13 -11.25
N MET A 418 2.49 29.37 -12.56
CA MET A 418 2.42 28.29 -13.56
C MET A 418 3.71 27.47 -13.52
N VAL A 419 3.56 26.15 -13.41
CA VAL A 419 4.68 25.19 -13.43
C VAL A 419 4.47 24.15 -14.53
N PRO A 420 5.54 23.56 -15.08
CA PRO A 420 5.41 22.45 -16.00
C PRO A 420 4.85 21.22 -15.27
N LEU A 421 4.18 20.33 -16.03
CA LEU A 421 3.59 19.10 -15.48
C LEU A 421 4.61 18.08 -14.94
N HIS A 422 5.90 18.23 -15.27
CA HIS A 422 6.98 17.39 -14.75
C HIS A 422 7.65 17.99 -13.49
N TYR A 423 7.14 19.10 -12.97
CA TYR A 423 7.65 19.69 -11.73
C TYR A 423 7.51 18.70 -10.57
N GLU A 424 8.55 18.52 -9.78
CA GLU A 424 8.50 17.70 -8.58
C GLU A 424 7.93 18.50 -7.41
N LEU A 425 6.80 18.04 -6.89
CA LEU A 425 6.09 18.69 -5.80
C LEU A 425 6.89 18.63 -4.49
N ARG A 426 6.87 19.73 -3.74
CA ARG A 426 7.53 19.84 -2.44
C ARG A 426 6.50 19.92 -1.32
N SER A 427 6.88 19.46 -0.13
CA SER A 427 6.02 19.61 1.03
C SER A 427 5.76 21.09 1.33
N GLY A 428 4.49 21.46 1.49
CA GLY A 428 4.06 22.86 1.68
C GLY A 428 3.52 23.53 0.41
N ASP A 429 3.67 22.90 -0.76
CA ASP A 429 3.18 23.49 -2.02
C ASP A 429 1.65 23.51 -2.09
N ILE A 430 1.09 24.66 -2.49
CA ILE A 430 -0.33 24.80 -2.81
C ILE A 430 -0.51 24.54 -4.31
N VAL A 431 -1.16 23.43 -4.66
CA VAL A 431 -1.31 22.96 -6.03
C VAL A 431 -2.73 23.22 -6.53
N GLU A 432 -2.84 23.96 -7.64
CA GLU A 432 -4.08 24.20 -8.36
C GLU A 432 -3.99 23.56 -9.74
N ILE A 433 -4.89 22.63 -10.06
CA ILE A 433 -4.94 21.96 -11.35
C ILE A 433 -5.88 22.71 -12.29
N LEU A 434 -5.37 23.02 -13.49
CA LEU A 434 -6.16 23.65 -14.54
C LEU A 434 -6.74 22.55 -15.44
N THR A 435 -8.07 22.45 -15.46
CA THR A 435 -8.79 21.46 -16.26
C THR A 435 -9.40 22.06 -17.53
N ALA A 436 -9.45 21.26 -18.60
CA ALA A 436 -10.15 21.65 -19.83
C ALA A 436 -11.67 21.57 -19.66
N LYS A 437 -12.41 22.53 -20.25
CA LYS A 437 -13.89 22.47 -20.32
C LYS A 437 -14.42 21.44 -21.33
N ARG A 438 -13.63 21.07 -22.35
CA ARG A 438 -13.96 20.01 -23.32
C ARG A 438 -13.45 18.66 -22.84
N GLU A 439 -14.09 17.58 -23.29
CA GLU A 439 -13.55 16.22 -23.14
C GLU A 439 -12.21 16.14 -23.86
N ARG A 440 -11.17 15.88 -23.07
CA ARG A 440 -9.80 15.67 -23.53
C ARG A 440 -9.24 14.54 -22.68
N GLY A 441 -8.55 13.61 -23.34
CA GLY A 441 -7.87 12.51 -22.69
C GLY A 441 -6.42 12.81 -22.28
N PRO A 442 -5.83 11.96 -21.43
CA PRO A 442 -4.41 11.98 -21.13
C PRO A 442 -3.54 11.76 -22.37
N SER A 443 -2.31 12.29 -22.36
CA SER A 443 -1.29 11.98 -23.39
C SER A 443 -0.52 10.71 -23.02
N ARG A 444 -0.03 9.97 -24.02
CA ARG A 444 0.84 8.80 -23.80
C ARG A 444 2.14 9.17 -23.09
N ASP A 445 2.63 10.39 -23.34
CA ASP A 445 3.84 10.92 -22.70
C ASP A 445 3.70 11.05 -21.18
N TRP A 446 2.47 11.17 -20.67
CA TRP A 446 2.21 11.27 -19.24
C TRP A 446 2.63 10.01 -18.49
N LEU A 447 2.65 8.83 -19.14
CA LEU A 447 3.15 7.60 -18.53
C LEU A 447 4.64 7.70 -18.13
N ALA A 448 5.42 8.54 -18.80
CA ALA A 448 6.81 8.82 -18.43
C ALA A 448 6.93 9.88 -17.33
N LEU A 449 5.95 10.77 -17.21
CA LEU A 449 5.94 11.89 -16.27
C LEU A 449 5.40 11.52 -14.89
N VAL A 450 4.31 10.75 -14.85
CA VAL A 450 3.70 10.31 -13.59
C VAL A 450 4.62 9.39 -12.82
N LYS A 451 4.72 9.61 -11.52
CA LYS A 451 5.50 8.77 -10.61
C LYS A 451 4.62 7.73 -9.93
N THR A 452 3.40 8.10 -9.55
CA THR A 452 2.52 7.23 -8.77
C THR A 452 1.95 6.09 -9.60
N THR A 453 1.87 4.91 -8.99
CA THR A 453 1.27 3.72 -9.61
C THR A 453 -0.21 3.97 -9.95
N ARG A 454 -0.94 4.66 -9.05
CA ARG A 454 -2.34 5.00 -9.25
C ARG A 454 -2.57 5.80 -10.54
N ALA A 455 -1.84 6.90 -10.73
CA ALA A 455 -1.97 7.72 -11.93
C ALA A 455 -1.60 6.92 -13.19
N ARG A 456 -0.49 6.16 -13.15
CA ARG A 456 -0.06 5.29 -14.24
C ARG A 456 -1.13 4.27 -14.64
N ASN A 457 -1.75 3.61 -13.67
CA ASN A 457 -2.79 2.61 -13.89
C ASN A 457 -4.07 3.23 -14.45
N LYS A 458 -4.52 4.37 -13.92
CA LYS A 458 -5.70 5.07 -14.47
C LYS A 458 -5.47 5.57 -15.90
N ILE A 459 -4.28 6.07 -16.23
CA ILE A 459 -3.91 6.44 -17.60
C ILE A 459 -3.92 5.21 -18.53
N LYS A 460 -3.29 4.09 -18.12
CA LYS A 460 -3.30 2.83 -18.89
C LYS A 460 -4.73 2.32 -19.10
N GLN A 461 -5.57 2.36 -18.07
CA GLN A 461 -6.97 1.94 -18.12
C GLN A 461 -7.77 2.79 -19.11
N TRP A 462 -7.55 4.11 -19.11
CA TRP A 462 -8.20 5.02 -20.06
C TRP A 462 -7.81 4.68 -21.51
N PHE A 463 -6.51 4.51 -21.80
CA PHE A 463 -6.08 4.12 -23.16
C PHE A 463 -6.57 2.73 -23.57
N LYS A 464 -6.73 1.80 -22.61
CA LYS A 464 -7.30 0.48 -22.89
C LYS A 464 -8.79 0.57 -23.23
N ALA A 465 -9.52 1.48 -22.59
CA ALA A 465 -10.93 1.73 -22.90
C ALA A 465 -11.09 2.45 -24.25
N GLU A 466 -10.32 3.51 -24.51
CA GLU A 466 -10.32 4.24 -25.78
C GLU A 466 -9.94 3.33 -26.96
N SER A 467 -8.84 2.57 -26.81
CA SER A 467 -8.43 1.59 -27.82
C SER A 467 -9.49 0.51 -28.05
N ARG A 468 -10.26 0.14 -27.02
CA ARG A 468 -11.34 -0.85 -27.15
C ARG A 468 -12.48 -0.30 -28.00
N GLU A 469 -12.89 0.95 -27.78
CA GLU A 469 -13.91 1.63 -28.60
C GLU A 469 -13.45 1.81 -30.05
N ASP A 470 -12.21 2.26 -30.27
CA ASP A 470 -11.63 2.41 -31.61
C ASP A 470 -11.53 1.07 -32.35
N THR A 471 -11.11 0.01 -31.63
CA THR A 471 -10.99 -1.33 -32.19
C THR A 471 -12.37 -1.90 -32.51
N GLU A 472 -13.37 -1.65 -31.66
CA GLU A 472 -14.75 -2.04 -31.92
C GLU A 472 -15.29 -1.34 -33.17
N HIS A 473 -15.09 -0.03 -33.30
CA HIS A 473 -15.51 0.75 -34.46
C HIS A 473 -14.84 0.25 -35.74
N THR A 474 -13.52 0.06 -35.70
CA THR A 474 -12.74 -0.50 -36.81
C THR A 474 -13.25 -1.90 -37.20
N GLY A 475 -13.59 -2.73 -36.21
CA GLY A 475 -14.19 -4.05 -36.45
C GLY A 475 -15.56 -3.97 -37.13
N ARG A 476 -16.43 -3.04 -36.70
CA ARG A 476 -17.73 -2.80 -37.34
C ARG A 476 -17.57 -2.36 -38.80
N GLU A 477 -16.65 -1.44 -39.08
CA GLU A 477 -16.36 -0.96 -40.43
C GLU A 477 -15.79 -2.07 -41.32
N LEU A 478 -14.81 -2.82 -40.83
CA LEU A 478 -14.20 -3.95 -41.55
C LEU A 478 -15.24 -5.00 -41.95
N LEU A 479 -16.16 -5.34 -41.04
CA LEU A 479 -17.25 -6.27 -41.35
C LEU A 479 -18.19 -5.71 -42.42
N GLN A 480 -18.60 -4.45 -42.29
CA GLN A 480 -19.48 -3.80 -43.28
C GLN A 480 -18.84 -3.76 -44.66
N GLU A 481 -17.54 -3.45 -44.76
CA GLU A 481 -16.83 -3.42 -46.02
C GLU A 481 -16.76 -4.80 -46.68
N HIS A 482 -16.48 -5.84 -45.90
CA HIS A 482 -16.41 -7.22 -46.41
C HIS A 482 -17.77 -7.77 -46.81
N LEU A 483 -18.85 -7.40 -46.10
CA LEU A 483 -20.22 -7.73 -46.49
C LEU A 483 -20.59 -7.04 -47.82
N LYS A 484 -20.27 -5.74 -47.97
CA LYS A 484 -20.50 -4.99 -49.22
C LYS A 484 -19.74 -5.58 -50.40
N LYS A 485 -18.48 -6.00 -50.20
CA LYS A 485 -17.65 -6.65 -51.23
C LYS A 485 -18.25 -7.95 -51.76
N GLN A 486 -19.06 -8.65 -50.97
CA GLN A 486 -19.79 -9.86 -51.37
C GLN A 486 -21.22 -9.57 -51.86
N GLY A 487 -21.58 -8.30 -52.09
CA GLY A 487 -22.89 -7.91 -52.61
C GLY A 487 -24.03 -7.95 -51.58
N LEU A 488 -23.71 -8.09 -50.28
CA LEU A 488 -24.71 -8.22 -49.22
C LEU A 488 -25.16 -6.86 -48.64
N PRO A 489 -26.43 -6.72 -48.22
CA PRO A 489 -26.95 -5.51 -47.57
C PRO A 489 -26.42 -5.36 -46.13
N ALA A 490 -25.19 -4.84 -45.99
CA ALA A 490 -24.49 -4.74 -44.71
C ALA A 490 -25.33 -4.13 -43.57
N GLN A 491 -26.11 -3.08 -43.84
CA GLN A 491 -26.91 -2.37 -42.82
C GLN A 491 -28.04 -3.23 -42.24
N ARG A 492 -28.64 -4.10 -43.06
CA ARG A 492 -29.72 -4.99 -42.61
C ARG A 492 -29.18 -6.23 -41.91
N ILE A 493 -28.02 -6.74 -42.34
CA ILE A 493 -27.36 -7.90 -41.72
C ILE A 493 -26.76 -7.54 -40.35
N VAL A 494 -26.17 -6.35 -40.21
CA VAL A 494 -25.62 -5.88 -38.93
C VAL A 494 -26.70 -5.78 -37.84
N SER A 495 -27.94 -5.53 -38.24
CA SER A 495 -29.09 -5.40 -37.34
C SER A 495 -29.94 -6.67 -37.25
N SER A 496 -29.54 -7.77 -37.90
CA SER A 496 -30.38 -8.98 -38.00
C SER A 496 -30.13 -9.98 -36.86
N PRO A 497 -31.14 -10.78 -36.49
CA PRO A 497 -30.97 -11.91 -35.56
C PRO A 497 -29.94 -12.93 -36.05
N LEU A 498 -29.77 -13.04 -37.38
CA LEU A 498 -28.82 -13.96 -38.01
C LEU A 498 -27.37 -13.66 -37.62
N LEU A 499 -26.98 -12.38 -37.54
CA LEU A 499 -25.64 -12.03 -37.09
C LEU A 499 -25.45 -12.33 -35.59
N ALA A 500 -26.49 -12.13 -34.77
CA ALA A 500 -26.44 -12.47 -33.34
C ALA A 500 -26.24 -13.98 -33.10
N ASP A 501 -26.79 -14.83 -33.97
CA ASP A 501 -26.57 -16.27 -33.92
C ASP A 501 -25.15 -16.67 -34.34
N VAL A 502 -24.62 -16.06 -35.41
CA VAL A 502 -23.23 -16.28 -35.83
C VAL A 502 -22.25 -15.85 -34.75
N ILE A 503 -22.50 -14.73 -34.07
CA ILE A 503 -21.69 -14.25 -32.95
C ILE A 503 -21.67 -15.28 -31.80
N ARG A 504 -22.84 -15.84 -31.45
CA ARG A 504 -22.95 -16.87 -30.41
C ARG A 504 -22.25 -18.17 -30.80
N GLU A 505 -22.39 -18.60 -32.04
CA GLU A 505 -21.74 -19.81 -32.57
C GLU A 505 -20.21 -19.69 -32.56
N MET A 506 -19.68 -18.48 -32.73
CA MET A 506 -18.25 -18.19 -32.60
C MET A 506 -17.77 -18.06 -31.15
N GLY A 507 -18.63 -18.32 -30.16
CA GLY A 507 -18.28 -18.36 -28.74
C GLY A 507 -18.36 -17.00 -28.02
N PHE A 508 -18.88 -15.96 -28.66
CA PHE A 508 -19.01 -14.63 -28.05
C PHE A 508 -20.36 -14.46 -27.36
N ARG A 509 -20.33 -13.98 -26.12
CA ARG A 509 -21.54 -13.68 -25.33
C ARG A 509 -22.08 -12.27 -25.56
N LYS A 510 -21.19 -11.32 -25.88
CA LYS A 510 -21.52 -9.92 -26.16
C LYS A 510 -21.06 -9.57 -27.58
N ALA A 511 -21.86 -8.77 -28.28
CA ALA A 511 -21.55 -8.34 -29.65
C ALA A 511 -20.30 -7.44 -29.70
N ASP A 512 -20.10 -6.59 -28.69
CA ASP A 512 -18.95 -5.68 -28.62
C ASP A 512 -17.63 -6.45 -28.59
N ASP A 513 -17.55 -7.52 -27.78
CA ASP A 513 -16.36 -8.39 -27.69
C ASP A 513 -16.03 -9.07 -29.02
N PHE A 514 -17.05 -9.38 -29.82
CA PHE A 514 -16.89 -9.92 -31.18
C PHE A 514 -16.31 -8.87 -32.14
N TYR A 515 -16.84 -7.65 -32.14
CA TYR A 515 -16.32 -6.57 -32.99
C TYR A 515 -14.89 -6.17 -32.61
N ILE A 516 -14.57 -6.16 -31.31
CA ILE A 516 -13.20 -5.95 -30.81
C ILE A 516 -12.26 -7.05 -31.30
N ALA A 517 -12.69 -8.33 -31.25
CA ALA A 517 -11.88 -9.43 -31.76
C ALA A 517 -11.66 -9.35 -33.28
N LEU A 518 -12.62 -8.81 -34.02
CA LEU A 518 -12.51 -8.55 -35.45
C LEU A 518 -11.53 -7.41 -35.76
N GLY A 519 -11.66 -6.27 -35.07
CA GLY A 519 -10.79 -5.11 -35.25
C GLY A 519 -9.34 -5.38 -34.81
N GLY A 520 -9.16 -6.21 -33.78
CA GLY A 520 -7.86 -6.67 -33.31
C GLY A 520 -7.24 -7.81 -34.13
N ALA A 521 -7.83 -8.16 -35.28
CA ALA A 521 -7.39 -9.22 -36.19
C ALA A 521 -7.29 -10.64 -35.58
N LYS A 522 -7.91 -10.89 -34.41
CA LYS A 522 -8.02 -12.24 -33.83
C LYS A 522 -8.93 -13.12 -34.67
N ILE A 523 -9.89 -12.52 -35.36
CA ILE A 523 -10.84 -13.20 -36.25
C ILE A 523 -10.80 -12.54 -37.62
N SER A 524 -10.71 -13.37 -38.67
CA SER A 524 -10.75 -12.88 -40.04
C SER A 524 -12.18 -12.48 -40.45
N PRO A 525 -12.40 -11.26 -40.97
CA PRO A 525 -13.70 -10.84 -41.51
C PRO A 525 -14.25 -11.78 -42.58
N LYS A 526 -13.38 -12.43 -43.36
CA LYS A 526 -13.78 -13.40 -44.40
C LYS A 526 -14.47 -14.64 -43.81
N ILE A 527 -13.99 -15.13 -42.65
CA ILE A 527 -14.57 -16.30 -41.98
C ILE A 527 -15.99 -15.96 -41.51
N VAL A 528 -16.17 -14.77 -40.95
CA VAL A 528 -17.48 -14.28 -40.49
C VAL A 528 -18.45 -14.16 -41.66
N VAL A 529 -18.04 -13.50 -42.75
CA VAL A 529 -18.90 -13.32 -43.93
C VAL A 529 -19.28 -14.66 -44.56
N ASN A 530 -18.36 -15.64 -44.59
CA ASN A 530 -18.67 -16.99 -45.08
C ASN A 530 -19.69 -17.72 -44.21
N LYS A 531 -19.60 -17.60 -42.88
CA LYS A 531 -20.59 -18.16 -41.95
C LYS A 531 -21.96 -17.50 -42.10
N VAL A 532 -22.00 -16.17 -42.27
CA VAL A 532 -23.23 -15.43 -42.57
C VAL A 532 -23.85 -15.92 -43.89
N MET A 533 -23.04 -16.10 -44.94
CA MET A 533 -23.49 -16.64 -46.22
C MET A 533 -23.99 -18.08 -46.13
N GLN A 534 -23.33 -18.91 -45.33
CA GLN A 534 -23.75 -20.29 -45.10
C GLN A 534 -25.10 -20.34 -44.39
N ARG A 535 -25.31 -19.52 -43.35
CA ARG A 535 -26.62 -19.40 -42.67
C ARG A 535 -27.71 -18.84 -43.56
N LEU A 536 -27.38 -17.89 -44.45
CA LEU A 536 -28.35 -17.40 -45.44
C LEU A 536 -28.77 -18.53 -46.40
N LYS A 537 -27.83 -19.36 -46.86
CA LYS A 537 -28.11 -20.54 -47.70
C LYS A 537 -28.84 -21.66 -46.96
N GLU A 538 -28.53 -21.88 -45.69
CA GLU A 538 -29.21 -22.86 -44.84
C GLU A 538 -30.62 -22.39 -44.46
N GLY A 539 -30.83 -21.08 -44.28
CA GLY A 539 -32.15 -20.46 -44.16
C GLY A 539 -32.96 -20.57 -45.45
N GLU A 540 -32.34 -20.32 -46.62
CA GLU A 540 -32.95 -20.60 -47.94
C GLU A 540 -33.26 -22.09 -48.17
N ALA A 541 -32.51 -23.01 -47.54
CA ALA A 541 -32.73 -24.45 -47.63
C ALA A 541 -33.74 -24.98 -46.59
N ALA A 542 -33.95 -24.27 -45.48
CA ALA A 542 -34.92 -24.61 -44.43
C ALA A 542 -36.29 -23.94 -44.63
N GLU A 543 -36.37 -22.86 -45.41
CA GLU A 543 -37.61 -22.16 -45.77
C GLU A 543 -37.99 -22.42 -47.25
N SER A 544 -38.62 -23.58 -47.50
CA SER A 544 -39.58 -23.72 -48.60
C SER A 544 -40.96 -23.12 -48.26
N GLU A 545 -41.03 -22.21 -47.29
CA GLU A 545 -42.15 -21.29 -47.04
C GLU A 545 -41.57 -19.91 -46.68
N ALA A 546 -41.87 -18.91 -47.51
CA ALA A 546 -41.24 -17.60 -47.60
C ALA A 546 -41.40 -16.69 -46.36
N THR A 547 -40.43 -15.78 -46.11
CA THR A 547 -40.59 -14.30 -46.28
C THR A 547 -39.49 -13.40 -45.69
N ALA A 548 -38.36 -13.89 -45.16
CA ALA A 548 -37.32 -12.99 -44.61
C ALA A 548 -36.07 -12.81 -45.51
N ALA A 549 -35.66 -13.83 -46.26
CA ALA A 549 -34.42 -13.80 -47.04
C ALA A 549 -34.54 -13.01 -48.36
N GLU A 550 -35.66 -13.12 -49.07
CA GLU A 550 -35.89 -12.40 -50.33
C GLU A 550 -35.97 -10.87 -50.14
N ASP A 551 -36.45 -10.44 -48.97
CA ASP A 551 -36.63 -9.02 -48.66
C ASP A 551 -35.29 -8.31 -48.42
N LEU A 552 -34.26 -9.06 -48.01
CA LEU A 552 -32.91 -8.55 -47.83
C LEU A 552 -32.20 -8.32 -49.18
N ILE A 553 -32.49 -9.13 -50.20
CA ILE A 553 -31.74 -9.18 -51.48
C ILE A 553 -32.47 -8.47 -52.64
N SER A 554 -33.79 -8.22 -52.56
CA SER A 554 -34.53 -7.68 -53.71
C SER A 554 -34.33 -6.17 -53.96
N THR A 555 -33.52 -5.85 -54.97
CA THR A 555 -33.50 -4.53 -55.62
C THR A 555 -34.54 -4.49 -56.76
N ARG A 556 -35.79 -4.08 -56.50
CA ARG A 556 -36.74 -3.78 -57.58
C ARG A 556 -37.42 -2.42 -57.40
N ARG A 557 -36.86 -1.41 -58.08
CA ARG A 557 -37.53 -0.13 -58.37
C ARG A 557 -38.83 -0.42 -59.13
N GLN A 558 -39.99 -0.25 -58.50
CA GLN A 558 -41.25 -0.11 -59.24
C GLN A 558 -41.28 1.27 -59.90
N ARG A 559 -41.17 1.29 -61.24
CA ARG A 559 -41.49 2.43 -62.09
C ARG A 559 -42.94 2.85 -61.85
N ARG A 560 -43.19 4.04 -61.32
CA ARG A 560 -44.50 4.69 -61.39
C ARG A 560 -44.77 5.11 -62.84
N GLN A 561 -45.87 4.64 -63.43
CA GLN A 561 -46.40 5.19 -64.67
C GLN A 561 -46.92 6.61 -64.45
N PRO A 562 -46.82 7.51 -65.44
CA PRO A 562 -47.26 8.90 -65.29
C PRO A 562 -48.78 9.00 -65.45
N THR A 563 -49.47 9.50 -64.43
CA THR A 563 -50.84 10.01 -64.58
C THR A 563 -50.77 11.43 -65.13
N GLY A 564 -51.19 11.60 -66.38
CA GLY A 564 -51.31 12.90 -67.03
C GLY A 564 -52.35 13.79 -66.34
N SER A 565 -51.99 15.07 -66.20
CA SER A 565 -52.86 16.15 -65.76
C SER A 565 -53.45 16.87 -66.97
N THR A 566 -54.77 16.83 -67.10
CA THR A 566 -55.62 17.86 -67.73
C THR A 566 -56.37 18.55 -66.58
N GLY A 567 -56.43 19.86 -66.42
CA GLY A 567 -55.87 21.00 -67.15
C GLY A 567 -56.10 22.28 -66.34
N THR A 568 -55.54 23.38 -66.84
CA THR A 568 -55.80 24.83 -66.55
C THR A 568 -56.07 25.27 -65.12
#